data_AF-A0A813TG06-F1
#
_entry.id   AF-A0A813TG06-F1
#
_cell.length_a   1.000
_cell.length_b   1.000
_cell.length_c   1.000
_cell.angle_alpha   90.00
_cell.angle_beta   90.00
_cell.angle_gamma   90.00
#
_symmetry.space_group_name_H-M   'P 1'
#
loop_
_entity.id
_entity.type
_entity.pdbx_description
1 polymer ?
#
loop_
_entity_poly.entity_id
_entity_poly.type
_entity_poly.pdbx_seq_one_letter_code
_entity_poly.pdbx_strand_id
1 'polypeptide(L)'
;MNFGQYDYRFGIETILERRSSRFYNITIAQSGSLRMIRFDMLGFEGVIHLKNSSIVLFDYMHLQLLCLLWNSTPERILIIGLGAGILPKIFHYLSPRTLIHIKII
;
A
#
# COMPACT_ATOMS: atom_id res chain seq x y z
N MET A 1 0.88 -7.73 -15.75
CA MET A 1 -0.29 -7.52 -14.85
C MET A 1 -0.46 -6.02 -14.76
N ASN A 2 -1.66 -5.50 -15.01
CA ASN A 2 -1.90 -4.05 -15.05
C ASN A 2 -2.26 -3.55 -13.64
N PHE A 3 -1.61 -2.49 -13.15
CA PHE A 3 -1.91 -1.91 -11.84
C PHE A 3 -2.75 -0.66 -12.03
N GLY A 4 -4.05 -0.90 -12.18
CA GLY A 4 -5.02 0.15 -12.34
C GLY A 4 -4.72 1.07 -13.52
N GLN A 5 -4.70 2.39 -13.27
CA GLN A 5 -4.38 3.39 -14.31
C GLN A 5 -2.92 3.40 -14.81
N TYR A 6 -2.01 2.62 -14.20
CA TYR A 6 -0.61 2.58 -14.60
C TYR A 6 -0.24 1.25 -15.26
N ASP A 7 0.26 1.33 -16.50
CA ASP A 7 0.81 0.17 -17.22
C ASP A 7 2.21 -0.16 -16.71
N TYR A 8 2.26 -0.82 -15.55
CA TYR A 8 3.50 -1.37 -15.01
C TYR A 8 3.70 -2.80 -15.52
N ARG A 9 4.69 -2.97 -16.40
CA ARG A 9 5.22 -4.28 -16.73
C ARG A 9 6.21 -4.69 -15.67
N PHE A 10 5.90 -5.76 -14.94
CA PHE A 10 6.90 -6.41 -14.11
C PHE A 10 8.05 -6.90 -15.00
N GLY A 11 9.25 -6.42 -14.73
CA GLY A 11 10.47 -7.06 -15.18
C GLY A 11 10.78 -8.29 -14.32
N ILE A 12 12.01 -8.79 -14.42
CA ILE A 12 12.48 -9.88 -13.57
C ILE A 12 12.30 -9.50 -12.10
N GLU A 13 11.64 -10.40 -11.36
CA GLU A 13 11.41 -10.24 -9.94
C GLU A 13 12.56 -10.86 -9.14
N THR A 14 13.09 -10.10 -8.20
CA THR A 14 14.06 -10.57 -7.21
C THR A 14 13.38 -10.65 -5.85
N ILE A 15 13.45 -11.83 -5.23
CA ILE A 15 12.99 -12.03 -3.86
C ILE A 15 14.06 -11.46 -2.93
N LEU A 16 13.67 -10.44 -2.16
CA LEU A 16 14.56 -9.78 -1.21
C LEU A 16 14.54 -10.48 0.15
N GLU A 17 13.36 -10.94 0.57
CA GLU A 17 13.18 -11.54 1.88
C GLU A 17 11.99 -12.50 1.90
N ARG A 18 12.08 -13.52 2.73
CA ARG A 18 10.96 -14.37 3.12
C ARG A 18 10.94 -14.49 4.64
N ARG A 19 9.78 -14.30 5.24
CA ARG A 19 9.56 -14.51 6.67
C ARG A 19 8.33 -15.35 6.89
N SER A 20 8.35 -16.26 7.85
CA SER A 20 7.14 -16.91 8.33
C SER A 20 6.64 -16.21 9.58
N SER A 21 5.35 -15.91 9.64
CA SER A 21 4.68 -15.40 10.83
C SER A 21 3.68 -16.43 11.34
N ARG A 22 3.07 -16.17 12.50
CA ARG A 22 1.99 -17.00 13.03
C ARG A 22 0.79 -17.13 12.08
N PHE A 23 0.56 -16.11 11.24
CA PHE A 23 -0.65 -16.00 10.42
C PHE A 23 -0.40 -16.30 8.95
N TYR A 24 0.71 -15.81 8.40
CA TYR A 24 1.02 -15.88 6.98
C TYR A 24 2.53 -16.01 6.73
N ASN A 25 2.90 -16.61 5.59
CA ASN A 25 4.25 -16.47 5.05
C ASN A 25 4.35 -15.16 4.27
N ILE A 26 5.29 -14.32 4.64
CA ILE A 26 5.52 -13.01 4.06
C ILE A 26 6.66 -13.11 3.05
N THR A 27 6.41 -12.74 1.80
CA THR A 27 7.46 -12.56 0.80
C THR A 27 7.59 -11.10 0.43
N ILE A 28 8.81 -10.56 0.54
CA ILE A 28 9.17 -9.24 0.02
C ILE A 28 9.95 -9.44 -1.27
N ALA A 29 9.47 -8.82 -2.33
CA ALA A 29 10.08 -8.91 -3.64
C ALA A 29 10.16 -7.54 -4.31
N GLN A 30 11.03 -7.45 -5.32
CA GLN A 30 11.25 -6.22 -6.06
C GLN A 30 11.37 -6.51 -7.55
N SER A 31 10.75 -5.66 -8.36
CA SER A 31 10.89 -5.66 -9.81
C SER A 31 11.12 -4.22 -10.27
N GLY A 32 12.33 -3.92 -10.74
CA GLY A 32 12.73 -2.55 -11.06
C GLY A 32 12.56 -1.60 -9.88
N SER A 33 11.71 -0.58 -10.05
CA SER A 33 11.41 0.43 -9.00
C SER A 33 10.20 0.07 -8.13
N LEU A 34 9.61 -1.11 -8.29
CA LEU A 34 8.46 -1.57 -7.52
C LEU A 34 8.90 -2.53 -6.42
N ARG A 35 8.49 -2.26 -5.18
CA ARG A 35 8.66 -3.18 -4.05
C ARG A 35 7.30 -3.70 -3.61
N MET A 36 7.23 -5.01 -3.43
CA MET A 36 6.01 -5.77 -3.25
C MET A 36 6.06 -6.55 -1.94
N ILE A 37 4.92 -6.65 -1.29
CA ILE A 37 4.67 -7.59 -0.19
C ILE A 37 3.56 -8.54 -0.59
N ARG A 38 3.73 -9.82 -0.26
CA ARG A 38 2.78 -10.90 -0.50
C ARG A 38 2.60 -11.72 0.77
N PHE A 39 1.38 -12.15 1.05
CA PHE A 39 1.04 -13.11 2.08
C PHE A 39 0.66 -14.45 1.44
N ASP A 40 1.43 -15.48 1.76
CA ASP A 40 1.38 -16.81 1.16
C ASP A 40 1.45 -16.76 -0.38
N MET A 41 0.65 -17.58 -1.08
CA MET A 41 0.57 -17.62 -2.54
C MET A 41 -0.56 -16.75 -3.12
N LEU A 42 -1.26 -15.98 -2.27
CA LEU A 42 -2.37 -15.13 -2.69
C LEU A 42 -1.86 -13.74 -3.03
N GLY A 43 -1.84 -13.41 -4.33
CA GLY A 43 -1.80 -12.04 -4.85
C GLY A 43 -0.70 -11.12 -4.32
N PHE A 44 -0.88 -9.83 -4.57
CA PHE A 44 -0.07 -8.76 -4.00
C PHE A 44 -0.89 -8.06 -2.92
N GLU A 45 -0.37 -8.02 -1.70
CA GLU A 45 -0.99 -7.32 -0.56
C GLU A 45 -0.67 -5.82 -0.61
N GLY A 46 0.48 -5.48 -1.20
CA GLY A 46 0.91 -4.10 -1.36
C GLY A 46 2.05 -3.97 -2.36
N VAL A 47 2.05 -2.88 -3.11
CA VAL A 47 3.11 -2.52 -4.05
C VAL A 47 3.38 -1.03 -3.91
N ILE A 48 4.64 -0.67 -3.68
CA ILE A 48 5.09 0.71 -3.59
C ILE A 48 6.11 1.02 -4.68
N HIS A 49 6.09 2.25 -5.19
CA HIS A 49 7.10 2.75 -6.10
C HIS A 49 8.24 3.43 -5.32
N LEU A 50 9.43 2.84 -5.34
CA LEU A 50 10.58 3.26 -4.53
C LEU A 50 11.11 4.65 -4.89
N LYS A 51 10.96 5.07 -6.15
CA LYS A 51 11.43 6.38 -6.62
C LYS A 51 10.36 7.47 -6.56
N ASN A 52 9.09 7.09 -6.42
CA ASN A 52 7.99 8.04 -6.46
C ASN A 52 6.93 7.63 -5.43
N SER A 53 7.02 8.26 -4.27
CA SER A 53 6.23 7.92 -3.10
C SER A 53 4.75 8.29 -3.22
N SER A 54 4.36 9.13 -4.17
CA SER A 54 2.96 9.55 -4.39
C SER A 54 2.18 8.61 -5.31
N ILE A 55 2.85 7.65 -5.96
CA ILE A 55 2.18 6.67 -6.83
C ILE A 55 1.45 5.65 -5.97
N VAL A 56 0.16 5.50 -6.27
CA VAL A 56 -0.73 4.50 -5.68
C VAL A 56 -1.19 3.58 -6.80
N LEU A 57 -0.77 2.32 -6.73
CA LEU A 57 -0.87 1.36 -7.83
C LEU A 57 -2.21 0.60 -7.86
N PHE A 58 -2.89 0.54 -6.73
CA PHE A 58 -4.17 -0.15 -6.65
C PHE A 58 -5.31 0.85 -6.75
N ASP A 59 -6.14 0.73 -7.78
CA ASP A 59 -7.27 1.64 -8.01
C ASP A 59 -8.23 1.69 -6.83
N TYR A 60 -8.44 0.57 -6.13
CA TYR A 60 -9.30 0.55 -4.95
C TYR A 60 -8.80 1.49 -3.84
N MET A 61 -7.48 1.73 -3.74
CA MET A 61 -6.92 2.66 -2.76
C MET A 61 -7.22 4.12 -3.11
N HIS A 62 -7.34 4.46 -4.40
CA HIS A 62 -7.80 5.79 -4.82
C HIS A 62 -9.26 6.01 -4.42
N LEU A 63 -10.12 4.99 -4.55
CA LEU A 63 -11.52 5.06 -4.13
C LEU A 63 -11.67 5.31 -2.62
N GLN A 64 -10.74 4.81 -1.80
CA GLN A 64 -10.74 5.07 -0.36
C GLN A 64 -10.52 6.54 -0.01
N LEU A 65 -9.91 7.33 -0.91
CA LEU A 65 -9.71 8.77 -0.71
C LEU A 65 -10.98 9.60 -0.87
N LEU A 66 -12.05 9.02 -1.46
CA LEU A 66 -13.35 9.70 -1.62
C LEU A 66 -13.98 10.08 -0.27
N CYS A 67 -13.55 9.49 0.85
CA CYS A 67 -13.97 9.93 2.18
C CYS A 67 -13.63 11.42 2.45
N LEU A 68 -12.59 11.96 1.81
CA LEU A 68 -12.21 13.36 1.94
C LEU A 68 -13.17 14.32 1.24
N LEU A 69 -14.03 13.85 0.32
CA LEU A 69 -15.11 14.66 -0.23
C LEU A 69 -16.17 14.97 0.82
N TRP A 70 -16.39 14.04 1.76
CA TRP A 70 -17.35 14.20 2.86
C TRP A 70 -16.75 14.96 4.03
N ASN A 71 -15.48 14.71 4.35
CA ASN A 71 -14.74 15.42 5.38
C ASN A 71 -13.35 15.78 4.85
N SER A 72 -13.19 17.00 4.36
CA SER A 72 -11.96 17.47 3.70
C SER A 72 -10.78 17.66 4.65
N THR A 73 -11.03 17.79 5.96
CA THR A 73 -10.00 18.05 6.97
C THR A 73 -10.26 17.21 8.22
N PRO A 74 -10.17 15.87 8.14
CA PRO A 74 -10.46 15.02 9.28
C PRO A 74 -9.39 15.21 10.35
N GLU A 75 -9.78 15.46 11.60
CA GLU A 75 -8.80 15.54 12.69
C GLU A 75 -8.15 14.18 13.00
N ARG A 76 -8.92 13.10 12.84
CA ARG A 76 -8.53 11.74 13.20
C ARG A 76 -9.02 10.74 12.17
N ILE A 77 -8.16 9.79 11.79
CA ILE A 77 -8.50 8.65 10.94
C ILE A 77 -8.06 7.37 11.65
N LEU A 78 -8.94 6.36 11.69
CA LEU A 78 -8.60 5.00 12.10
C LEU A 78 -8.48 4.12 10.86
N ILE A 79 -7.34 3.46 10.71
CA ILE A 79 -7.09 2.44 9.67
C ILE A 79 -6.98 1.09 10.37
N ILE A 80 -7.84 0.16 9.95
CA ILE A 80 -7.84 -1.23 10.43
C ILE A 80 -7.11 -2.08 9.39
N GLY A 81 -6.08 -2.81 9.82
CA GLY A 81 -5.06 -3.37 8.93
C GLY A 81 -4.02 -2.33 8.52
N LEU A 82 -3.00 -2.76 7.78
CA LEU A 82 -1.90 -1.87 7.35
C LEU A 82 -1.84 -1.69 5.83
N GLY A 83 -2.23 -2.69 5.02
CA GLY A 83 -2.19 -2.58 3.55
C GLY A 83 -0.83 -2.12 3.02
N ALA A 84 0.25 -2.69 3.56
CA ALA A 84 1.65 -2.29 3.31
C ALA A 84 2.03 -0.84 3.67
N GLY A 85 1.19 -0.14 4.45
CA GLY A 85 1.40 1.24 4.88
C GLY A 85 1.08 2.28 3.81
N ILE A 86 0.48 1.88 2.70
CA ILE A 86 0.24 2.74 1.53
C ILE A 86 -0.80 3.81 1.88
N LEU A 87 -1.97 3.40 2.37
CA LEU A 87 -3.07 4.31 2.69
C LEU A 87 -2.74 5.30 3.82
N PRO A 88 -2.15 4.88 4.98
CA PRO A 88 -1.70 5.83 6.00
C PRO A 88 -0.75 6.91 5.46
N LYS A 89 0.19 6.50 4.59
CA LYS A 89 1.16 7.42 3.99
C LYS A 89 0.49 8.44 3.07
N ILE A 90 -0.49 8.02 2.26
CA ILE A 90 -1.23 8.93 1.37
C ILE A 90 -2.03 9.93 2.20
N PHE A 91 -2.75 9.48 3.24
CA PHE A 91 -3.49 10.39 4.11
C PHE A 91 -2.57 11.37 4.84
N HIS A 92 -1.40 10.93 5.28
CA HIS A 92 -0.42 11.83 5.89
C HIS A 92 0.06 12.91 4.91
N TYR A 93 0.22 12.57 3.63
CA TYR A 93 0.60 13.54 2.60
C TYR A 93 -0.53 14.53 2.29
N LEU A 94 -1.77 14.04 2.14
CA LEU A 94 -2.93 14.87 1.77
C LEU A 94 -3.45 15.72 2.93
N SER A 95 -3.36 15.23 4.17
CA SER A 95 -3.81 15.93 5.37
C SER A 95 -2.77 15.80 6.50
N PRO A 96 -1.68 16.58 6.44
CA PRO A 96 -0.53 16.43 7.36
C PRO A 96 -0.84 16.66 8.84
N ARG A 97 -1.96 17.34 9.15
CA ARG A 97 -2.41 17.61 10.52
C ARG A 97 -3.32 16.53 11.09
N THR A 98 -3.77 15.59 10.26
CA THR A 98 -4.63 14.49 10.69
C THR A 98 -3.83 13.48 11.51
N LEU A 99 -4.35 13.13 12.68
CA LEU A 99 -3.82 12.04 13.48
C LEU A 99 -4.31 10.70 12.90
N ILE A 100 -3.37 9.85 12.48
CA ILE A 100 -3.67 8.55 11.88
C ILE A 100 -3.38 7.45 12.90
N HIS A 101 -4.41 6.74 13.33
CA HIS A 101 -4.30 5.55 14.17
C HIS A 101 -4.34 4.30 13.30
N ILE A 102 -3.44 3.36 13.58
CA ILE A 102 -3.37 2.08 12.88
C ILE A 102 -3.62 0.97 13.89
N LYS A 103 -4.54 0.06 13.58
CA LYS A 103 -4.79 -1.15 14.36
C LYS A 103 -4.59 -2.38 13.50
N ILE A 104 -3.58 -3.18 13.83
CA ILE A 104 -3.32 -4.49 13.23
C ILE A 104 -4.15 -5.53 14.00
N ILE A 105 -4.89 -6.37 13.28
CA ILE A 105 -5.72 -7.46 13.84
C ILE A 105 -4.92 -8.76 13.79
#